data_AF-A0A6P4Y3B8-F1
#
_entry.id   AF-A0A6P4Y3B8-F1
#
_cell.length_a   1.000
_cell.length_b   1.000
_cell.length_c   1.000
_cell.angle_alpha   90.00
_cell.angle_beta   90.00
_cell.angle_gamma   90.00
#
_symmetry.space_group_name_H-M   'P 1'
#
loop_
_entity.id
_entity.type
_entity.pdbx_description
1 polymer ?
#
loop_
_entity_poly.entity_id
_entity_poly.type
_entity_poly.pdbx_seq_one_letter_code
_entity_poly.pdbx_strand_id
1 'polypeptide(L)'
;MGFFDTLARWLGMKKKEVNVICVGLDNSGKTTIINKLKPQNAQQSDIVPTIGFTVEKFASASLSFTVFDMSGQGRYRNLWEHYY
;
A
#
# COMPACT_ATOMS: atom_id res chain seq x y z
N MET A 1 -14.63 17.31 -11.19
CA MET A 1 -15.90 17.65 -10.51
C MET A 1 -17.01 17.68 -11.57
N GLY A 2 -17.51 16.52 -11.98
CA GLY A 2 -18.50 16.41 -13.07
C GLY A 2 -19.62 15.45 -12.70
N PHE A 3 -20.78 15.59 -13.35
CA PHE A 3 -22.00 14.83 -13.12
C PHE A 3 -21.79 13.31 -13.01
N PHE A 4 -20.91 12.75 -13.86
CA PHE A 4 -20.56 11.32 -13.85
C PHE A 4 -19.88 10.84 -12.56
N ASP A 5 -19.06 11.68 -11.91
CA ASP A 5 -18.38 11.34 -10.67
C ASP A 5 -19.39 11.32 -9.49
N THR A 6 -20.41 12.19 -9.55
CA THR A 6 -21.54 12.21 -8.61
C THR A 6 -22.43 10.99 -8.79
N LEU A 7 -22.73 10.60 -10.04
CA LEU A 7 -23.49 9.39 -10.35
C LEU A 7 -22.74 8.11 -9.93
N ALA A 8 -21.43 8.05 -10.17
CA ALA A 8 -20.59 6.93 -9.74
C ALA A 8 -20.50 6.82 -8.21
N ARG A 9 -20.49 7.95 -7.48
CA ARG A 9 -20.60 7.96 -6.02
C ARG A 9 -21.98 7.48 -5.54
N TRP A 10 -23.07 7.94 -6.17
CA TRP A 10 -24.43 7.52 -5.82
C TRP A 10 -24.67 6.02 -6.06
N LEU A 11 -24.11 5.48 -7.14
CA LEU A 11 -24.14 4.04 -7.45
C LEU A 11 -23.14 3.21 -6.62
N GLY A 12 -22.39 3.83 -5.69
CA GLY A 12 -21.42 3.12 -4.84
C GLY A 12 -20.20 2.57 -5.59
N MET A 13 -19.96 3.01 -6.83
CA MET A 13 -18.89 2.48 -7.69
C MET A 13 -17.52 3.08 -7.37
N LYS A 14 -17.45 4.20 -6.64
CA LYS A 14 -16.19 4.84 -6.28
C LYS A 14 -15.63 4.27 -4.97
N LYS A 15 -14.53 3.53 -5.07
CA LYS A 15 -13.76 3.08 -3.90
C LYS A 15 -13.12 4.28 -3.19
N LYS A 16 -13.08 4.23 -1.86
CA LYS A 16 -12.42 5.26 -1.06
C LYS A 16 -10.91 5.09 -1.17
N GLU A 17 -10.22 6.17 -1.52
CA GLU A 17 -8.77 6.19 -1.61
C GLU A 17 -8.15 6.34 -0.22
N VAL A 18 -7.11 5.55 0.06
CA VAL A 18 -6.39 5.56 1.35
C VAL A 18 -4.89 5.50 1.08
N ASN A 19 -4.14 6.39 1.70
CA ASN A 19 -2.68 6.37 1.75
C ASN A 19 -2.24 5.77 3.09
N VAL A 20 -1.37 4.77 3.04
CA VAL A 20 -0.87 4.05 4.23
C VAL A 20 0.64 4.05 4.18
N ILE A 21 1.29 4.31 5.31
CA ILE A 21 2.74 4.11 5.46
C ILE A 21 2.92 2.84 6.30
N CYS A 22 3.68 1.88 5.79
CA CYS A 22 4.01 0.67 6.51
C CYS A 22 5.44 0.75 7.04
N VAL A 23 5.58 0.87 8.35
CA VAL A 23 6.86 0.94 9.07
C VAL A 23 6.98 -0.20 10.08
N GLY A 24 8.22 -0.52 10.46
CA GLY A 24 8.52 -1.65 11.35
C GLY A 24 9.93 -2.17 11.15
N LEU A 25 10.45 -2.93 12.11
CA LEU A 25 11.82 -3.44 12.09
C LEU A 25 12.07 -4.35 10.88
N ASP A 26 13.35 -4.55 10.55
CA ASP A 26 13.73 -5.45 9.46
C ASP A 26 13.20 -6.86 9.73
N ASN A 27 12.81 -7.56 8.66
CA ASN A 27 12.22 -8.89 8.74
C ASN A 27 10.93 -9.02 9.59
N SER A 28 10.24 -7.92 9.93
CA SER A 28 8.97 -7.97 10.68
C SER A 28 7.75 -8.39 9.85
N GLY A 29 7.93 -8.72 8.56
CA GLY A 29 6.85 -9.19 7.67
C GLY A 29 6.04 -8.12 6.94
N LYS A 30 6.50 -6.86 6.86
CA LYS A 30 5.79 -5.75 6.21
C LYS A 30 5.38 -6.03 4.77
N THR A 31 6.36 -6.35 3.92
CA THR A 31 6.11 -6.67 2.51
C THR A 31 5.23 -7.91 2.36
N THR A 32 5.37 -8.89 3.26
CA THR A 32 4.54 -10.10 3.29
C THR A 32 3.08 -9.77 3.57
N ILE A 33 2.76 -8.96 4.59
CA ILE A 33 1.38 -8.60 4.90
C ILE A 33 0.77 -7.73 3.79
N ILE A 34 1.54 -6.79 3.23
CA ILE A 34 1.10 -5.98 2.09
C ILE A 34 0.78 -6.87 0.89
N ASN A 35 1.68 -7.78 0.53
CA ASN A 35 1.46 -8.75 -0.54
C ASN A 35 0.20 -9.58 -0.30
N LYS A 36 -0.06 -10.01 0.94
CA LYS A 36 -1.24 -10.83 1.26
C LYS A 36 -2.56 -10.05 1.16
N LEU A 37 -2.53 -8.74 1.34
CA LEU A 37 -3.69 -7.85 1.19
C LEU A 37 -4.03 -7.55 -0.28
N LYS A 38 -3.09 -7.76 -1.22
CA LYS A 38 -3.34 -7.61 -2.65
C LYS A 38 -4.32 -8.70 -3.15
N PRO A 39 -5.07 -8.43 -4.23
CA PRO A 39 -5.82 -9.46 -4.96
C PRO A 39 -4.96 -10.68 -5.30
N GLN A 40 -5.53 -11.89 -5.28
CA GLN A 40 -4.78 -13.14 -5.46
C GLN A 40 -3.92 -13.17 -6.72
N ASN A 41 -4.42 -12.62 -7.83
CA ASN A 41 -3.69 -12.54 -9.11
C ASN A 41 -2.53 -11.52 -9.13
N ALA A 42 -2.39 -10.70 -8.09
CA ALA A 42 -1.32 -9.72 -7.93
C ALA A 42 -0.36 -10.08 -6.78
N GLN A 43 -0.56 -11.23 -6.12
CA GLN A 43 0.34 -11.70 -5.06
C GLN A 43 1.62 -12.28 -5.67
N GLN A 44 2.76 -11.96 -5.08
CA GLN A 44 4.07 -12.53 -5.42
C GLN A 44 4.34 -13.78 -4.59
N SER A 45 5.00 -14.78 -5.19
CA SER A 45 5.46 -16.01 -4.51
C SER A 45 6.64 -15.73 -3.58
N ASP A 46 7.59 -14.93 -4.05
CA ASP A 46 8.85 -14.67 -3.38
C ASP A 46 8.91 -13.21 -2.94
N ILE A 47 9.19 -13.02 -1.66
CA ILE A 47 9.31 -11.69 -1.04
C ILE A 47 10.77 -11.50 -0.65
N VAL A 48 11.40 -10.46 -1.22
CA VAL A 48 12.78 -10.08 -0.93
C VAL A 48 12.81 -8.88 0.02
N PRO A 49 13.90 -8.68 0.79
CA PRO A 49 14.04 -7.51 1.64
C PRO A 49 13.95 -6.19 0.85
N THR A 50 13.09 -5.28 1.31
CA THR A 50 12.91 -3.96 0.70
C THR A 50 14.17 -3.11 0.83
N ILE A 51 14.58 -2.46 -0.26
CA ILE A 51 15.68 -1.50 -0.29
C ILE A 51 15.10 -0.09 -0.34
N GLY A 52 15.39 0.74 0.67
CA GLY A 52 14.80 2.08 0.76
C GLY A 52 13.29 2.01 1.04
N PHE A 53 12.47 2.12 0.00
CA PHE A 53 11.02 1.99 0.07
C PHE A 53 10.42 1.57 -1.29
N THR A 54 9.19 1.07 -1.26
CA THR A 54 8.38 0.77 -2.45
C THR A 54 6.99 1.38 -2.32
N VAL A 55 6.35 1.75 -3.43
CA VAL A 55 4.95 2.18 -3.45
C VAL A 55 4.07 1.10 -4.07
N GLU A 56 3.17 0.55 -3.27
CA GLU A 56 2.27 -0.53 -3.65
C GLU A 56 0.85 -0.02 -3.79
N LYS A 57 0.24 -0.24 -4.96
CA LYS A 57 -1.13 0.19 -5.25
C LYS A 57 -2.02 -1.01 -5.53
N PHE A 58 -3.08 -1.16 -4.74
CA PHE A 58 -4.03 -2.24 -4.94
C PHE A 58 -5.42 -1.86 -4.41
N ALA A 59 -6.45 -2.47 -4.99
CA ALA A 59 -7.80 -2.34 -4.48
C ALA A 59 -8.14 -3.56 -3.62
N SER A 60 -8.75 -3.32 -2.46
CA SER A 60 -9.28 -4.39 -1.61
C SER A 60 -10.60 -3.93 -0.98
N ALA A 61 -11.63 -4.77 -1.07
CA ALA A 61 -13.00 -4.43 -0.72
C ALA A 61 -13.43 -3.07 -1.34
N SER A 62 -13.93 -2.14 -0.52
CA SER A 62 -14.38 -0.80 -0.89
C SER A 62 -13.26 0.26 -0.88
N LEU A 63 -12.00 -0.16 -0.72
CA LEU A 63 -10.84 0.72 -0.60
C LEU A 63 -9.86 0.55 -1.77
N SER A 64 -9.25 1.67 -2.16
CA SER A 64 -8.10 1.74 -3.05
C SER A 64 -6.90 2.20 -2.24
N PHE A 65 -5.93 1.31 -2.03
CA PHE A 65 -4.75 1.56 -1.23
C PHE A 65 -3.59 2.09 -2.08
N THR A 66 -2.89 3.08 -1.54
CA THR A 66 -1.50 3.40 -1.88
C THR A 66 -0.68 3.18 -0.61
N VAL A 67 0.14 2.14 -0.59
CA VAL A 67 0.98 1.77 0.57
C VAL A 67 2.44 2.11 0.29
N PHE A 68 3.04 2.91 1.16
CA PHE A 68 4.49 3.14 1.18
C PHE A 68 5.12 2.07 2.08
N ASP A 69 5.66 1.00 1.48
CA ASP A 69 6.38 -0.07 2.18
C ASP A 69 7.82 0.36 2.46
N MET A 70 8.11 0.70 3.72
CA MET A 70 9.42 1.23 4.10
C MET A 70 10.37 0.11 4.52
N SER A 71 11.64 0.20 4.14
CA SER A 71 12.66 -0.73 4.65
C SER A 71 12.80 -0.63 6.18
N GLY A 72 12.94 -1.79 6.84
CA GLY A 72 13.23 -1.88 8.27
C GLY A 72 14.72 -1.91 8.62
N GLN A 73 15.60 -2.08 7.63
CA GLN A 73 17.06 -2.11 7.83
C GLN A 73 17.56 -0.80 8.43
N GLY A 74 18.47 -0.88 9.40
CA GLY A 74 18.95 0.28 10.16
C GLY A 74 19.41 1.45 9.28
N ARG A 75 20.17 1.16 8.21
CA ARG A 75 20.68 2.14 7.25
C ARG A 75 19.63 2.93 6.45
N TYR A 76 18.36 2.48 6.46
CA TYR A 76 17.28 3.10 5.70
C TYR A 76 16.19 3.72 6.58
N ARG A 77 16.28 3.61 7.93
CA ARG A 77 15.23 4.11 8.83
C ARG A 77 15.10 5.64 8.84
N ASN A 78 16.18 6.35 8.48
CA ASN A 78 16.14 7.80 8.30
C ASN A 78 15.17 8.23 7.18
N LEU A 79 14.78 7.33 6.28
CA LEU A 79 13.78 7.64 5.25
C LEU A 79 12.35 7.68 5.80
N TRP A 80 12.06 7.10 6.96
CA TRP A 80 10.68 7.02 7.48
C TRP A 80 10.06 8.39 7.68
N GLU A 81 10.84 9.33 8.22
CA GLU A 81 10.37 10.69 8.55
C GLU A 81 10.02 11.53 7.32
N HIS A 82 10.51 11.15 6.14
CA HIS A 82 10.20 11.84 4.87
C HIS A 82 8.81 11.49 4.34
N TYR A 83 8.15 10.47 4.90
CA TYR A 83 6.87 9.96 4.41
C TYR A 83 5.70 10.18 5.39
N TYR A 84 5.95 10.74 6.58
CA TYR A 84 4.90 11.13 7.53
C TYR A 84 3.88 12.11 6.93
#